data_AF-A0A2E2R8A8-F1
#
_entry.id   AF-A0A2E2R8A8-F1
#
_cell.length_a   1.000
_cell.length_b   1.000
_cell.length_c   1.000
_cell.angle_alpha   90.00
_cell.angle_beta   90.00
_cell.angle_gamma   90.00
#
_symmetry.space_group_name_H-M   'P 1'
#
loop_
_entity.id
_entity.type
_entity.pdbx_description
1 polymer ?
#
loop_
_entity_poly.entity_id
_entity_poly.type
_entity_poly.pdbx_seq_one_letter_code
_entity_poly.pdbx_strand_id
1 'polypeptide(L)'
;MKWIVVILAILAVLFLQIRRDEVGVKRGSDGLYYKEGESVVYTGDGLVYHPNGNKAQQGQIIDGKPTGAWKQWHSNGQIHWEGSYKDGNRDGIWIKYDEAGEKEEEAAWVEGVKQVSDDSAKKKEEPKTPPSTKPAEELK
;
A
#
# COMPACT_ATOMS: atom_id res chain seq x y z
N MET A 1 31.18 -10.21 28.52
CA MET A 1 31.64 -10.75 27.22
C MET A 1 30.59 -11.62 26.52
N LYS A 2 29.88 -12.54 27.19
CA LYS A 2 28.84 -13.39 26.56
C LYS A 2 27.66 -12.61 25.95
N TRP A 3 27.18 -11.57 26.63
CA TRP A 3 26.05 -10.75 26.18
C TRP A 3 26.34 -9.86 24.96
N ILE A 4 27.60 -9.45 24.77
CA ILE A 4 28.00 -8.60 23.62
C ILE A 4 27.85 -9.37 22.31
N VAL A 5 28.24 -10.65 22.30
CA VAL A 5 28.11 -11.52 21.12
C VAL A 5 26.63 -11.78 20.79
N VAL A 6 25.79 -11.95 21.81
CA VAL A 6 24.33 -12.13 21.64
C VAL A 6 23.67 -10.87 21.09
N ILE A 7 24.04 -9.69 21.60
CA ILE A 7 23.50 -8.41 21.11
C ILE A 7 23.94 -8.15 19.66
N LEU A 8 25.21 -8.42 19.31
CA LEU A 8 25.69 -8.28 17.94
C LEU A 8 25.01 -9.27 16.99
N ALA A 9 24.71 -10.50 17.42
CA ALA A 9 23.96 -11.46 16.62
C ALA A 9 22.50 -11.02 16.39
N ILE A 10 21.84 -10.48 17.42
CA ILE A 10 20.47 -9.93 17.30
C ILE A 10 20.47 -8.71 16.40
N LEU A 11 21.43 -7.79 16.56
CA LEU A 11 21.57 -6.63 15.68
C LEU A 11 21.88 -7.04 14.23
N ALA A 12 22.71 -8.06 14.01
CA ALA A 12 22.96 -8.58 12.67
C ALA A 12 21.70 -9.19 12.06
N VAL A 13 20.90 -9.95 12.83
CA VAL A 13 19.63 -10.51 12.34
C VAL A 13 18.60 -9.41 12.07
N LEU A 14 18.49 -8.40 12.95
CA LEU A 14 17.62 -7.23 12.73
C LEU A 14 18.09 -6.42 11.51
N PHE A 15 19.39 -6.27 11.33
CA PHE A 15 19.98 -5.61 10.17
C PHE A 15 19.77 -6.41 8.88
N LEU A 16 19.72 -7.74 8.96
CA LEU A 16 19.36 -8.61 7.83
C LEU A 16 17.87 -8.49 7.47
N GLN A 17 16.97 -8.31 8.44
CA GLN A 17 15.54 -8.04 8.15
C GLN A 17 15.32 -6.69 7.46
N ILE A 18 16.21 -5.72 7.69
CA ILE A 18 16.17 -4.39 7.05
C ILE A 18 16.60 -4.45 5.58
N ARG A 19 17.36 -5.48 5.16
CA ARG A 19 17.77 -5.70 3.77
C ARG A 19 16.74 -6.49 2.96
N ARG A 20 15.44 -6.25 3.16
CA ARG A 20 14.47 -6.67 2.15
C ARG A 20 14.68 -5.69 0.99
N ASP A 21 15.49 -6.08 0.01
CA ASP A 21 15.77 -5.26 -1.18
C ASP A 21 14.43 -4.73 -1.69
N GLU A 22 14.21 -3.43 -1.53
CA GLU A 22 12.99 -2.78 -1.96
C GLU A 22 13.05 -2.76 -3.48
N VAL A 23 12.45 -3.77 -4.12
CA VAL A 23 12.49 -3.88 -5.58
C VAL A 23 11.61 -2.78 -6.16
N GLY A 24 12.25 -1.75 -6.69
CA GLY A 24 11.59 -0.74 -7.51
C GLY A 24 10.93 -1.41 -8.70
N VAL A 25 9.61 -1.23 -8.82
CA VAL A 25 8.85 -1.66 -9.99
C VAL A 25 8.32 -0.45 -10.74
N LYS A 26 8.33 -0.52 -12.07
CA LYS A 26 7.76 0.51 -12.94
C LYS A 26 6.54 -0.04 -13.65
N ARG A 27 5.45 0.72 -13.65
CA ARG A 27 4.26 0.40 -14.45
C ARG A 27 4.48 0.86 -15.89
N GLY A 28 4.43 -0.08 -16.83
CA GLY A 28 4.50 0.16 -18.27
C GLY A 28 3.22 0.79 -18.82
N SER A 29 3.27 1.25 -20.07
CA SER A 29 2.11 1.79 -20.78
C SER A 29 1.05 0.74 -21.12
N ASP A 30 1.45 -0.53 -21.12
CA ASP A 30 0.58 -1.71 -21.21
C ASP A 30 -0.15 -2.04 -19.89
N GLY A 31 0.17 -1.32 -18.82
CA GLY A 31 -0.39 -1.53 -17.49
C GLY A 31 0.29 -2.63 -16.68
N LEU A 32 1.29 -3.32 -17.23
CA LEU A 32 2.07 -4.35 -16.55
C LEU A 32 3.21 -3.73 -15.74
N TYR A 33 3.62 -4.42 -14.68
CA TYR A 33 4.74 -4.05 -13.84
C TYR A 33 6.01 -4.78 -14.27
N TYR A 34 7.10 -4.02 -14.36
CA TYR A 34 8.42 -4.47 -14.74
C TYR A 34 9.41 -4.16 -13.64
N LYS A 35 10.45 -4.99 -13.50
CA LYS A 35 11.58 -4.68 -12.63
C LYS A 35 12.33 -3.47 -13.19
N GLU A 36 12.72 -2.55 -12.31
CA GLU A 36 13.42 -1.33 -12.74
C GLU A 36 14.70 -1.65 -13.53
N GLY A 37 14.83 -1.06 -14.73
CA GLY A 37 15.95 -1.29 -15.64
C GLY A 37 15.84 -2.54 -16.53
N GLU A 38 14.78 -3.34 -16.40
CA GLU A 38 14.59 -4.58 -17.16
C GLU A 38 13.27 -4.58 -17.95
N SER A 39 13.22 -5.28 -19.09
CA SER A 39 11.99 -5.48 -19.88
C SER A 39 11.23 -6.76 -19.49
N VAL A 40 11.57 -7.34 -18.34
CA VAL A 40 10.94 -8.57 -17.83
C VAL A 40 9.82 -8.19 -16.87
N VAL A 41 8.66 -8.81 -17.07
CA VAL A 41 7.52 -8.65 -16.16
C VAL A 41 7.89 -9.10 -14.76
N TYR A 42 7.44 -8.33 -13.77
CA TYR A 42 7.80 -8.56 -12.37
C TYR A 42 6.83 -9.53 -11.69
N THR A 43 7.37 -10.40 -10.84
CA THR A 43 6.60 -11.25 -9.92
C THR A 43 7.21 -11.13 -8.53
N GLY A 44 6.40 -10.76 -7.53
CA GLY A 44 6.83 -10.54 -6.16
C GLY A 44 6.05 -9.43 -5.45
N ASP A 45 6.62 -8.91 -4.37
CA ASP A 45 6.08 -7.74 -3.69
C ASP A 45 6.43 -6.47 -4.48
N GLY A 46 5.42 -5.86 -5.10
CA GLY A 46 5.56 -4.59 -5.79
C GLY A 46 5.65 -3.43 -4.81
N LEU A 47 6.65 -2.58 -4.96
CA LEU A 47 6.80 -1.34 -4.21
C LEU A 47 7.19 -0.20 -5.16
N VAL A 48 6.38 0.86 -5.18
CA VAL A 48 6.58 2.06 -6.00
C VAL A 48 6.70 3.26 -5.07
N TYR A 49 7.59 4.19 -5.39
CA TYR A 49 7.84 5.40 -4.62
C TYR A 49 7.38 6.65 -5.36
N HIS A 50 7.00 7.65 -4.59
CA HIS A 50 6.85 9.03 -5.04
C HIS A 50 8.23 9.65 -5.28
N PRO A 51 8.32 10.75 -6.05
CA PRO A 51 9.58 11.46 -6.25
C PRO A 51 10.25 11.96 -4.96
N ASN A 52 9.47 12.11 -3.88
CA ASN A 52 9.96 12.50 -2.56
C ASN A 52 10.53 11.32 -1.73
N GLY A 53 10.54 10.11 -2.27
CA GLY A 53 11.03 8.90 -1.59
C GLY A 53 10.02 8.22 -0.67
N ASN A 54 8.81 8.77 -0.50
CA ASN A 54 7.74 8.10 0.25
C ASN A 54 7.10 6.99 -0.61
N LYS A 55 6.55 5.96 0.04
CA LYS A 55 5.79 4.91 -0.65
C LYS A 55 4.63 5.54 -1.41
N ALA A 56 4.45 5.14 -2.66
CA ALA A 56 3.33 5.50 -3.51
C ALA A 56 2.36 4.34 -3.68
N GLN A 57 2.86 3.12 -3.88
CA GLN A 57 2.03 1.93 -4.07
C GLN A 57 2.72 0.68 -3.53
N GLN A 58 1.93 -0.27 -3.05
CA GLN A 58 2.42 -1.55 -2.54
C GLN A 58 1.36 -2.63 -2.71
N GLY A 59 1.79 -3.82 -3.09
CA GLY A 59 0.98 -5.03 -3.08
C GLY A 59 1.68 -6.17 -3.78
N GLN A 60 0.97 -7.27 -4.03
CA GLN A 60 1.55 -8.42 -4.71
C GLN A 60 1.38 -8.28 -6.24
N ILE A 61 2.39 -8.68 -6.99
CA ILE A 61 2.39 -8.70 -8.45
C ILE A 61 2.72 -10.12 -8.90
N ILE A 62 1.94 -10.67 -9.82
CA ILE A 62 2.18 -11.95 -10.48
C ILE A 62 2.11 -11.74 -11.99
N ASP A 63 3.15 -12.13 -12.71
CA ASP A 63 3.27 -11.99 -14.16
C ASP A 63 3.01 -10.55 -14.64
N GLY A 64 3.55 -9.59 -13.89
CA GLY A 64 3.38 -8.16 -14.15
C GLY A 64 2.00 -7.60 -13.78
N LYS A 65 1.08 -8.41 -13.24
CA LYS A 65 -0.27 -7.96 -12.87
C LYS A 65 -0.44 -7.85 -11.35
N PRO A 66 -1.05 -6.77 -10.85
CA PRO A 66 -1.34 -6.65 -9.43
C PRO A 66 -2.40 -7.69 -9.00
N THR A 67 -2.23 -8.22 -7.80
CA THR A 67 -3.10 -9.24 -7.20
C THR A 67 -3.11 -9.13 -5.67
N GLY A 68 -4.16 -9.63 -5.03
CA GLY A 68 -4.34 -9.60 -3.59
C GLY A 68 -4.48 -8.17 -3.05
N ALA A 69 -4.15 -7.98 -1.77
CA ALA A 69 -4.27 -6.70 -1.10
C ALA A 69 -3.31 -5.67 -1.70
N TRP A 70 -3.82 -4.46 -1.94
CA TRP A 70 -3.10 -3.36 -2.54
C TRP A 70 -3.37 -2.06 -1.81
N LYS A 71 -2.33 -1.27 -1.64
CA LYS A 71 -2.37 0.05 -1.02
C LYS A 71 -1.69 1.08 -1.90
N GLN A 72 -2.25 2.28 -1.89
CA GLN A 72 -1.68 3.45 -2.51
C GLN A 72 -1.67 4.58 -1.48
N TRP A 73 -0.65 5.40 -1.52
CA TRP A 73 -0.46 6.49 -0.57
C TRP A 73 -0.36 7.83 -1.29
N HIS A 74 -0.81 8.87 -0.61
CA HIS A 74 -0.51 10.25 -0.94
C HIS A 74 0.98 10.54 -0.76
N SER A 75 1.47 11.62 -1.35
CA SER A 75 2.88 12.05 -1.18
C SER A 75 3.23 12.36 0.29
N ASN A 76 2.22 12.69 1.11
CA ASN A 76 2.34 12.92 2.54
C ASN A 76 2.42 11.62 3.38
N GLY A 77 2.36 10.44 2.74
CA GLY A 77 2.45 9.13 3.39
C GLY A 77 1.15 8.60 3.99
N GLN A 78 0.03 9.33 3.88
CA GLN A 78 -1.29 8.83 4.26
C GLN A 78 -1.86 7.94 3.16
N ILE A 79 -2.72 6.99 3.52
CA ILE A 79 -3.36 6.11 2.54
C ILE A 79 -4.22 6.97 1.63
N HIS A 80 -4.13 6.74 0.31
CA HIS A 80 -5.00 7.34 -0.69
C HIS A 80 -6.05 6.34 -1.15
N TRP A 81 -5.65 5.09 -1.38
CA TRP A 81 -6.54 3.98 -1.69
C TRP A 81 -6.09 2.69 -1.03
N GLU A 82 -7.04 1.88 -0.62
CA GLU A 82 -6.79 0.47 -0.34
C GLU A 82 -7.91 -0.41 -0.88
N GLY A 83 -7.56 -1.65 -1.21
CA GLY A 83 -8.48 -2.63 -1.76
C GLY A 83 -7.73 -3.86 -2.22
N SER A 84 -8.34 -4.61 -3.15
CA SER A 84 -7.73 -5.81 -3.71
C SER A 84 -7.70 -5.77 -5.22
N TYR A 85 -6.72 -6.44 -5.81
CA TYR A 85 -6.70 -6.76 -7.23
C TYR A 85 -6.85 -8.27 -7.44
N LYS A 86 -7.43 -8.63 -8.58
CA LYS A 86 -7.45 -9.98 -9.12
C LYS A 86 -7.14 -9.90 -10.61
N ASP A 87 -6.08 -10.59 -11.02
CA ASP A 87 -5.62 -10.65 -12.42
C ASP A 87 -5.43 -9.26 -13.08
N GLY A 88 -4.99 -8.28 -12.30
CA GLY A 88 -4.79 -6.90 -12.74
C GLY A 88 -6.01 -5.98 -12.63
N ASN A 89 -7.17 -6.51 -12.28
CA ASN A 89 -8.42 -5.76 -12.16
C ASN A 89 -8.79 -5.52 -10.69
N ARG A 90 -9.40 -4.37 -10.39
CA ARG A 90 -9.91 -4.10 -9.05
C ARG A 90 -10.96 -5.14 -8.67
N ASP A 91 -10.83 -5.69 -7.48
CA ASP A 91 -11.72 -6.72 -6.95
C ASP A 91 -12.00 -6.49 -5.46
N GLY A 92 -13.24 -6.75 -5.05
CA GLY A 92 -13.71 -6.52 -3.70
C GLY A 92 -13.96 -5.04 -3.38
N ILE A 93 -13.91 -4.71 -2.09
CA ILE A 93 -14.16 -3.35 -1.60
C ILE A 93 -12.91 -2.49 -1.78
N TRP A 94 -13.10 -1.33 -2.40
CA TRP A 94 -12.09 -0.28 -2.52
C TRP A 94 -12.52 0.93 -1.70
N ILE A 95 -11.59 1.44 -0.91
CA ILE A 95 -11.80 2.62 -0.07
C ILE A 95 -10.86 3.72 -0.51
N LYS A 96 -11.40 4.92 -0.75
CA LYS A 96 -10.66 6.15 -1.02
C LYS A 96 -10.56 6.97 0.26
N TYR A 97 -9.38 7.53 0.49
CA TYR A 97 -9.12 8.46 1.56
C TYR A 97 -8.57 9.77 1.00
N ASP A 98 -8.93 10.87 1.67
CA ASP A 98 -8.38 12.19 1.38
C ASP A 98 -6.97 12.37 1.97
N GLU A 99 -6.37 13.54 1.76
CA GLU A 99 -5.03 13.83 2.29
C GLU A 99 -4.98 13.97 3.82
N ALA A 100 -6.12 14.06 4.50
CA ALA A 100 -6.22 14.06 5.96
C ALA A 100 -6.46 12.65 6.54
N GLY A 101 -6.59 11.64 5.67
CA GLY A 101 -6.83 10.26 6.06
C GLY A 101 -8.31 9.97 6.34
N GLU A 102 -9.20 10.92 6.03
CA GLU A 102 -10.64 10.73 6.17
C GLU A 102 -11.18 9.98 4.96
N LYS A 103 -12.12 9.07 5.23
CA LYS A 103 -12.73 8.23 4.19
C LYS A 103 -13.64 9.07 3.31
N GLU A 104 -13.33 9.13 2.02
CA GLU A 104 -14.07 9.91 1.03
C GLU A 104 -15.07 9.03 0.28
N GLU A 105 -14.68 7.81 -0.09
CA GLU A 105 -15.48 6.91 -0.92
C GLU A 105 -15.28 5.45 -0.52
N GLU A 106 -16.33 4.65 -0.65
CA GLU A 106 -16.24 3.19 -0.67
C GLU A 106 -17.03 2.67 -1.86
N ALA A 107 -16.46 1.73 -2.61
CA ALA A 107 -17.11 1.10 -3.74
C ALA A 107 -16.73 -0.38 -3.83
N ALA A 108 -17.70 -1.23 -4.15
CA ALA A 108 -17.44 -2.62 -4.49
C ALA A 108 -17.06 -2.75 -5.97
N TRP A 109 -16.10 -3.61 -6.27
CA TRP A 109 -15.62 -3.90 -7.62
C TRP A 109 -15.62 -5.41 -7.83
N VAL A 110 -16.03 -5.83 -9.03
CA VAL A 110 -15.93 -7.23 -9.46
C VAL A 110 -15.31 -7.23 -10.84
N GLU A 111 -14.14 -7.86 -10.98
CA GLU A 111 -13.37 -7.92 -12.23
C GLU A 111 -13.18 -6.56 -12.91
N GLY A 112 -12.94 -5.51 -12.11
CA GLY A 112 -12.72 -4.15 -12.60
C GLY A 112 -13.99 -3.36 -12.91
N VAL A 113 -15.19 -3.93 -12.67
CA VAL A 113 -16.47 -3.24 -12.82
C VAL A 113 -16.98 -2.77 -11.46
N LYS A 114 -17.14 -1.44 -11.32
CA LYS A 114 -17.75 -0.83 -10.13
C LYS A 114 -19.20 -1.29 -10.01
N GLN A 115 -19.52 -1.93 -8.89
CA GLN A 115 -20.88 -2.31 -8.57
C GLN A 115 -21.62 -1.09 -8.04
N VAL A 116 -22.78 -0.79 -8.63
CA VAL A 116 -23.67 0.27 -8.13
C VAL A 116 -24.49 -0.34 -7.01
N SER A 117 -24.32 0.14 -5.78
CA SER A 117 -25.28 -0.13 -4.71
C SER A 117 -26.40 0.91 -4.78
N ASP A 118 -27.64 0.44 -4.92
CA ASP A 118 -28.85 1.28 -4.94
C ASP A 118 -29.12 2.00 -3.59
N ASP A 119 -28.22 1.89 -2.61
CA ASP A 119 -28.26 2.54 -1.29
C ASP A 119 -27.73 3.99 -1.29
N SER A 120 -27.69 4.65 -2.46
CA SER A 120 -27.28 6.07 -2.59
C SER A 120 -28.22 7.05 -1.85
N ALA A 121 -29.29 6.56 -1.21
CA ALA A 121 -30.25 7.37 -0.46
C ALA A 121 -29.96 7.50 1.05
N LYS A 122 -28.92 6.87 1.63
CA LYS A 122 -28.72 6.93 3.08
C LYS A 122 -27.25 6.95 3.54
N LYS A 123 -26.46 7.89 3.06
CA LYS A 123 -25.23 8.32 3.78
C LYS A 123 -24.82 9.77 3.50
N LYS A 124 -25.81 10.66 3.48
CA LYS A 124 -25.60 12.04 3.96
C LYS A 124 -26.11 12.04 5.40
N GLU A 125 -25.31 12.55 6.31
CA GLU A 125 -25.57 12.66 7.76
C GLU A 125 -25.23 11.41 8.58
N GLU A 126 -24.00 11.37 9.11
CA GLU A 126 -23.79 11.19 10.55
C GLU A 126 -22.42 11.77 10.97
N PRO A 127 -22.29 12.28 12.20
CA PRO A 127 -21.40 13.40 12.55
C PRO A 127 -19.94 13.00 12.72
N LYS A 128 -19.08 13.99 12.46
CA LYS A 128 -17.64 13.99 12.77
C LYS A 128 -17.42 13.75 14.26
N THR A 129 -16.89 12.60 14.62
CA THR A 129 -16.17 12.42 15.88
C THR A 129 -14.85 11.68 15.64
N PRO A 130 -13.72 12.26 16.03
CA PRO A 130 -12.40 11.65 15.87
C PRO A 130 -12.14 10.62 16.98
N PRO A 131 -11.55 9.45 16.70
CA PRO A 131 -10.75 8.73 17.68
C PRO A 131 -9.29 9.18 17.49
N SER A 132 -8.85 10.17 18.25
CA SER A 132 -8.02 9.94 19.44
C SER A 132 -6.62 9.41 19.10
N THR A 133 -5.70 10.37 18.93
CA THR A 133 -4.38 10.42 19.57
C THR A 133 -3.76 9.10 20.05
N LYS A 134 -2.57 8.80 19.52
CA LYS A 134 -1.49 8.21 20.33
C LYS A 134 -0.27 9.15 20.33
N PRO A 135 0.44 9.25 21.47
CA PRO A 135 1.28 10.41 21.77
C PRO A 135 2.65 10.30 21.10
N ALA A 136 3.14 11.45 20.64
CA ALA A 136 4.56 11.72 20.56
C ALA A 136 5.06 12.07 21.97
N GLU A 137 6.08 11.37 22.46
CA GLU A 137 6.99 11.72 23.58
C GLU A 137 7.92 10.51 23.78
N GLU A 138 9.21 10.60 24.07
CA GLU A 138 10.13 11.72 24.24
C GLU A 138 11.53 11.09 24.19
N LEU A 139 12.49 11.80 23.60
CA LEU A 139 13.92 11.52 23.78
C LEU A 139 14.31 11.94 25.21
N LYS A 140 14.99 11.06 25.93
CA LYS A 140 15.94 11.44 26.98
C LYS A 140 17.26 10.72 26.73
#